data_AF-A0A7W5PAE9-F1
#
_entry.id   AF-A0A7W5PAE9-F1
#
_cell.length_a   1.000
_cell.length_b   1.000
_cell.length_c   1.000
_cell.angle_alpha   90.00
_cell.angle_beta   90.00
_cell.angle_gamma   90.00
#
_symmetry.space_group_name_H-M   'P 1'
#
loop_
_entity.id
_entity.type
_entity.pdbx_description
1 polymer ?
#
loop_
_entity_poly.entity_id
_entity_poly.type
_entity_poly.pdbx_seq_one_letter_code
_entity_poly.pdbx_strand_id
1 'polypeptide(L)'
;MFDIGFLELLFIGVVGLLVLGPERLPKAARTLGLWIGKIKRSVSGMQREISAQLEAEELRQKLNEQQQKLDESVRQVKRGVESIAEDDSPGDSARGTFRAGDGDAARQEAAPRESAPPEQRLDDALARARLDQGADEGPEPSVADKDASSR
;
A
#
# COMPACT_ATOMS: atom_id res chain seq x y z
N MET A 1 -31.67 16.94 18.49
CA MET A 1 -32.91 17.15 17.72
C MET A 1 -32.54 17.91 16.45
N PHE A 2 -32.08 17.17 15.45
CA PHE A 2 -31.83 17.69 14.11
C PHE A 2 -32.57 16.77 13.15
N ASP A 3 -33.88 16.92 13.10
CA ASP A 3 -34.75 16.27 12.14
C ASP A 3 -34.62 16.98 10.78
N ILE A 4 -33.40 17.00 10.23
CA ILE A 4 -33.17 17.48 8.86
C ILE A 4 -33.45 16.30 7.94
N GLY A 5 -34.72 16.18 7.56
CA GLY A 5 -35.17 15.24 6.55
C GLY A 5 -34.95 15.78 5.13
N PHE A 6 -35.26 14.94 4.16
CA PHE A 6 -35.28 15.34 2.75
C PHE A 6 -36.29 16.49 2.50
N LEU A 7 -37.42 16.47 3.20
CA LEU A 7 -38.47 17.49 3.07
C LEU A 7 -38.02 18.86 3.60
N GLU A 8 -37.36 18.93 4.76
CA GLU A 8 -36.79 20.19 5.26
C GLU A 8 -35.77 20.77 4.28
N LEU A 9 -34.92 19.91 3.69
CA LEU A 9 -33.90 20.34 2.75
C LEU A 9 -34.51 20.88 1.44
N LEU A 10 -35.58 20.23 0.97
CA LEU A 10 -36.38 20.73 -0.16
C LEU A 10 -37.04 22.08 0.16
N PHE A 11 -37.65 22.21 1.34
CA PHE A 11 -38.30 23.44 1.77
C PHE A 11 -37.31 24.62 1.84
N ILE A 12 -36.14 24.41 2.44
CA ILE A 12 -35.06 25.41 2.48
C ILE A 12 -34.55 25.71 1.07
N GLY A 13 -34.47 24.72 0.19
CA GLY A 13 -34.15 24.89 -1.22
C GLY A 13 -35.12 25.83 -1.93
N VAL A 14 -36.44 25.61 -1.78
CA VAL A 14 -37.49 26.46 -2.36
C VAL A 14 -37.44 27.88 -1.80
N VAL A 15 -37.31 28.03 -0.48
CA VAL A 15 -37.18 29.36 0.15
C VAL A 15 -35.92 30.06 -0.32
N GLY A 16 -34.79 29.35 -0.42
CA GLY A 16 -33.55 29.87 -0.95
C GLY A 16 -33.69 30.33 -2.41
N LEU A 17 -34.39 29.55 -3.25
CA LEU A 17 -34.67 29.92 -4.63
C LEU A 17 -35.55 31.17 -4.72
N LEU A 18 -36.49 31.36 -3.81
CA LEU A 18 -37.37 32.53 -3.79
C LEU A 18 -36.63 33.80 -3.30
N VAL A 19 -35.87 33.70 -2.22
CA VAL A 19 -35.18 34.85 -1.60
C VAL A 19 -33.98 35.28 -2.41
N LEU A 20 -33.12 34.34 -2.77
CA LEU A 20 -31.87 34.62 -3.47
C LEU A 20 -32.07 34.61 -4.99
N GLY A 21 -33.02 33.84 -5.49
CA GLY A 21 -33.25 33.63 -6.92
C GLY A 21 -32.58 32.36 -7.46
N PRO A 22 -33.19 31.70 -8.47
CA PRO A 22 -32.69 30.45 -9.04
C PRO A 22 -31.31 30.55 -9.67
N GLU A 23 -30.92 31.73 -10.16
CA GLU A 23 -29.62 31.93 -10.79
C GLU A 23 -28.47 32.12 -9.79
N ARG A 24 -28.77 32.60 -8.57
CA ARG A 24 -27.73 33.02 -7.61
C ARG A 24 -27.49 31.98 -6.51
N LEU A 25 -28.47 31.15 -6.18
CA LEU A 25 -28.32 30.00 -5.29
C LEU A 25 -27.18 29.05 -5.74
N PRO A 26 -27.12 28.56 -6.99
CA PRO A 26 -26.05 27.67 -7.42
C PRO A 26 -24.67 28.33 -7.32
N LYS A 27 -24.58 29.65 -7.54
CA LYS A 27 -23.33 30.41 -7.39
C LYS A 27 -22.90 30.52 -5.92
N ALA A 28 -23.85 30.75 -5.00
CA ALA A 28 -23.61 30.79 -3.56
C ALA A 28 -23.18 29.41 -3.02
N ALA A 29 -23.89 28.34 -3.39
CA ALA A 29 -23.55 26.98 -3.02
C ALA A 29 -22.15 26.57 -3.50
N ARG A 30 -21.77 26.93 -4.73
CA ARG A 30 -20.40 26.73 -5.24
C ARG A 30 -19.37 27.47 -4.40
N THR A 31 -19.63 28.73 -4.05
CA THR A 31 -18.70 29.55 -3.27
C THR A 31 -18.51 28.98 -1.86
N LEU A 32 -19.62 28.67 -1.18
CA LEU A 32 -19.60 28.01 0.13
C LEU A 32 -18.90 26.65 0.05
N GLY A 33 -19.20 25.84 -0.96
CA GLY A 33 -18.55 24.55 -1.17
C GLY A 33 -17.04 24.67 -1.34
N LEU A 34 -16.55 25.67 -2.09
CA LEU A 34 -15.12 25.95 -2.22
C LEU A 34 -14.51 26.35 -0.87
N TRP A 35 -15.20 27.15 -0.06
CA TRP A 35 -14.72 27.57 1.26
C TRP A 35 -14.65 26.40 2.25
N ILE A 36 -15.72 25.63 2.36
CA ILE A 36 -15.75 24.38 3.15
C ILE A 36 -14.65 23.42 2.66
N GLY A 37 -14.48 23.28 1.35
CA GLY A 37 -13.46 22.41 0.76
C GLY A 37 -12.03 22.84 1.13
N LYS A 38 -11.75 24.15 1.11
CA LYS A 38 -10.45 24.71 1.53
C LYS A 38 -10.20 24.46 3.01
N ILE A 39 -11.18 24.72 3.87
CA ILE A 39 -11.08 24.45 5.31
C ILE A 39 -10.83 22.96 5.56
N LYS A 40 -11.63 22.08 4.95
CA LYS A 40 -11.46 20.63 5.04
C LYS A 40 -10.04 20.20 4.62
N ARG A 41 -9.53 20.74 3.52
CA ARG A 41 -8.17 20.44 3.02
C ARG A 41 -7.10 20.87 4.04
N SER A 42 -7.23 22.07 4.61
CA SER A 42 -6.32 22.57 5.64
C SER A 42 -6.35 21.71 6.90
N VAL A 43 -7.53 21.33 7.38
CA VAL A 43 -7.69 20.44 8.54
C VAL A 43 -7.10 19.05 8.25
N SER A 44 -7.34 18.49 7.06
CA SER A 44 -6.73 17.20 6.66
C SER A 44 -5.21 17.28 6.52
N GLY A 45 -4.66 18.44 6.15
CA GLY A 45 -3.22 18.69 6.12
C GLY A 45 -2.61 18.69 7.53
N MET A 46 -3.25 19.43 8.46
CA MET A 46 -2.84 19.45 9.87
C MET A 46 -2.97 18.07 10.51
N GLN A 47 -4.05 17.33 10.24
CA GLN A 47 -4.20 15.95 10.72
C GLN A 47 -3.06 15.06 10.23
N ARG A 48 -2.62 15.20 8.97
CA ARG A 48 -1.49 14.44 8.44
C ARG A 48 -0.16 14.79 9.10
N GLU A 49 0.09 16.07 9.36
CA GLU A 49 1.29 16.50 10.11
C GLU A 49 1.25 16.05 11.57
N ILE A 50 0.09 16.15 12.22
CA ILE A 50 -0.11 15.72 13.61
C ILE A 50 0.01 14.19 13.71
N SER A 51 -0.60 13.43 12.78
CA SER A 51 -0.43 11.98 12.71
C SER A 51 1.01 11.59 12.43
N ALA A 52 1.74 12.31 11.58
CA ALA A 52 3.16 12.04 11.33
C ALA A 52 4.04 12.35 12.56
N GLN A 53 3.68 13.34 13.38
CA GLN A 53 4.38 13.66 14.63
C GLN A 53 4.05 12.66 15.75
N LEU A 54 2.79 12.28 15.90
CA LEU A 54 2.35 11.26 16.86
C LEU A 54 2.89 9.88 16.49
N GLU A 55 2.92 9.49 15.22
CA GLU A 55 3.58 8.26 14.77
C GLU A 55 5.07 8.27 15.10
N ALA A 56 5.75 9.40 14.96
CA ALA A 56 7.17 9.52 15.31
C ALA A 56 7.42 9.40 16.83
N GLU A 57 6.51 9.92 17.66
CA GLU A 57 6.58 9.82 19.11
C GLU A 57 6.26 8.39 19.61
N GLU A 58 5.23 7.76 19.06
CA GLU A 58 4.88 6.37 19.36
C GLU A 58 5.94 5.37 18.86
N LEU A 59 6.57 5.62 17.70
CA LEU A 59 7.71 4.82 17.24
C LEU A 59 8.91 4.95 18.18
N ARG A 60 9.23 6.17 18.64
CA ARG A 60 10.34 6.37 19.60
C ARG A 60 10.09 5.64 20.91
N GLN A 61 8.86 5.65 21.42
CA GLN A 61 8.52 4.97 22.66
C GLN A 61 8.62 3.44 22.51
N LYS A 62 8.09 2.88 21.40
CA LYS A 62 8.23 1.46 21.08
C LYS A 62 9.68 1.03 20.89
N LEU A 63 10.53 1.86 20.26
CA LEU A 63 11.96 1.58 20.08
C LEU A 63 12.75 1.63 21.39
N ASN A 64 12.40 2.54 22.31
CA ASN A 64 13.03 2.59 23.65
C ASN A 64 12.64 1.37 24.50
N GLU A 65 11.37 0.96 24.48
CA GLU A 65 10.92 -0.24 25.18
C GLU A 65 11.58 -1.52 24.62
N GLN A 66 11.74 -1.61 23.29
CA GLN A 66 12.47 -2.71 22.67
C GLN A 66 13.95 -2.70 23.06
N GLN A 67 14.62 -1.55 23.03
CA GLN A 67 16.02 -1.46 23.46
C GLN A 67 16.23 -1.89 24.91
N GLN A 68 15.33 -1.52 25.83
CA GLN A 68 15.42 -1.98 27.22
C GLN A 68 15.26 -3.50 27.34
N LYS A 69 14.31 -4.10 26.62
CA LYS A 69 14.15 -5.56 26.59
C LYS A 69 15.34 -6.28 25.97
N LEU A 70 15.95 -5.69 24.94
CA LEU A 70 17.16 -6.21 24.32
C LEU A 70 18.35 -6.13 25.29
N ASP A 71 18.55 -5.01 25.99
CA ASP A 71 19.65 -4.87 26.95
C ASP A 71 19.48 -5.85 28.14
N GLU A 72 18.25 -6.06 28.60
CA GLU A 72 17.94 -7.09 29.61
C GLU A 72 18.24 -8.50 29.11
N SER A 73 17.82 -8.83 27.88
CA SER A 73 18.10 -10.13 27.26
C SER A 73 19.59 -10.35 27.05
N VAL A 74 20.32 -9.32 26.60
CA VAL A 74 21.79 -9.38 26.43
C VAL A 74 22.48 -9.55 27.78
N ARG A 75 22.04 -8.86 28.84
CA ARG A 75 22.55 -9.08 30.21
C ARG A 75 22.24 -10.47 30.74
N GLN A 76 21.10 -11.06 30.36
CA GLN A 76 20.72 -12.40 30.78
C GLN A 76 21.52 -13.47 30.04
N VAL A 77 21.74 -13.29 28.73
CA VAL A 77 22.64 -14.14 27.93
C VAL A 77 24.07 -14.02 28.42
N LYS A 78 24.55 -12.81 28.70
CA LYS A 78 25.90 -12.59 29.23
C LYS A 78 26.09 -13.29 30.57
N ARG A 79 25.12 -13.19 31.48
CA ARG A 79 25.13 -13.95 32.75
C ARG A 79 25.05 -15.46 32.55
N GLY A 80 24.26 -15.94 31.60
CA GLY A 80 24.18 -17.36 31.25
C GLY A 80 25.50 -17.90 30.71
N VAL A 81 26.15 -17.15 29.81
CA VAL A 81 27.47 -17.47 29.26
C VAL A 81 28.56 -17.42 30.33
N GLU A 82 28.53 -16.43 31.21
CA GLU A 82 29.48 -16.31 32.33
C GLU A 82 29.30 -17.47 33.32
N SER A 83 28.04 -17.85 33.64
CA SER A 83 27.77 -19.02 34.48
C SER A 83 28.18 -20.35 33.84
N ILE A 84 28.12 -20.47 32.52
CA ILE A 84 28.59 -21.67 31.79
C ILE A 84 30.12 -21.67 31.70
N ALA A 85 30.75 -20.50 31.58
CA ALA A 85 32.20 -20.36 31.57
C ALA A 85 32.83 -20.60 32.95
N GLU A 86 32.10 -20.37 34.05
CA GLU A 86 32.53 -20.71 35.41
C GLU A 86 32.26 -22.18 35.80
N ASP A 87 31.36 -22.88 35.10
CA ASP A 87 31.06 -24.31 35.35
C ASP A 87 31.95 -25.27 34.51
N ASP A 88 32.74 -24.75 33.55
CA ASP A 88 33.67 -25.54 32.72
C ASP A 88 35.13 -25.42 33.19
N SER A 89 35.42 -26.07 34.31
CA SER A 89 36.70 -26.75 34.51
C SER A 89 36.36 -28.08 35.17
N PRO A 90 36.53 -29.24 34.49
CA PRO A 90 37.83 -29.70 34.00
C PRO A 90 37.83 -30.58 32.72
N GLY A 91 39.01 -30.72 32.11
CA GLY A 91 39.59 -32.03 31.75
C GLY A 91 38.90 -32.94 30.70
N ASP A 92 39.67 -33.18 29.62
CA ASP A 92 39.81 -34.48 28.95
C ASP A 92 38.58 -35.12 28.27
N SER A 93 38.58 -35.08 26.93
CA SER A 93 38.21 -36.18 26.01
C SER A 93 38.22 -35.65 24.57
N ALA A 94 39.35 -35.73 23.86
CA ALA A 94 39.68 -36.87 23.01
C ALA A 94 38.69 -37.08 21.84
N ARG A 95 39.13 -36.62 20.66
CA ARG A 95 39.11 -37.35 19.37
C ARG A 95 37.81 -38.06 18.96
N GLY A 96 37.26 -37.60 17.84
CA GLY A 96 37.22 -38.48 16.67
C GLY A 96 35.98 -38.41 15.78
N THR A 97 36.27 -38.68 14.51
CA THR A 97 35.41 -39.12 13.41
C THR A 97 34.87 -37.98 12.53
N PHE A 98 35.46 -37.76 11.34
CA PHE A 98 35.23 -38.47 10.06
C PHE A 98 34.17 -37.69 9.25
N ARG A 99 34.26 -37.39 7.96
CA ARG A 99 35.24 -37.45 6.88
C ARG A 99 34.55 -36.73 5.71
N ALA A 100 35.34 -36.11 4.84
CA ALA A 100 34.93 -35.59 3.55
C ALA A 100 34.16 -36.61 2.70
N GLY A 101 33.17 -36.14 1.94
CA GLY A 101 32.45 -36.92 0.93
C GLY A 101 31.69 -36.01 -0.02
N ASP A 102 32.24 -35.93 -1.24
CA ASP A 102 31.78 -35.22 -2.43
C ASP A 102 30.36 -35.57 -2.93
N GLY A 103 29.82 -34.69 -3.79
CA GLY A 103 29.28 -35.13 -5.08
C GLY A 103 27.76 -35.12 -5.29
N ASP A 104 27.28 -34.02 -5.86
CA ASP A 104 26.46 -33.90 -7.08
C ASP A 104 25.14 -34.69 -7.33
N ALA A 105 24.19 -33.88 -7.83
CA ALA A 105 23.18 -34.15 -8.85
C ALA A 105 21.85 -34.89 -8.53
N ALA A 106 20.79 -34.07 -8.68
CA ALA A 106 19.42 -34.39 -9.14
C ALA A 106 18.49 -35.06 -8.11
N ARG A 107 17.24 -34.61 -7.89
CA ARG A 107 16.25 -34.17 -8.88
C ARG A 107 14.99 -33.62 -8.18
N GLN A 108 14.52 -32.47 -8.68
CA GLN A 108 13.13 -32.00 -8.81
C GLN A 108 12.23 -31.68 -7.58
N GLU A 109 11.58 -30.53 -7.77
CA GLU A 109 10.18 -30.20 -7.42
C GLU A 109 9.91 -29.41 -6.13
N ALA A 110 9.97 -28.07 -6.24
CA ALA A 110 8.87 -27.14 -5.92
C ALA A 110 9.38 -25.69 -5.90
N ALA A 111 8.66 -24.79 -6.56
CA ALA A 111 9.00 -23.39 -6.77
C ALA A 111 9.22 -22.58 -5.47
N PRO A 112 10.13 -21.58 -5.52
CA PRO A 112 9.93 -20.34 -4.77
C PRO A 112 9.78 -19.14 -5.73
N ARG A 113 8.58 -18.56 -5.77
CA ARG A 113 8.36 -17.23 -6.34
C ARG A 113 8.88 -16.20 -5.34
N GLU A 114 10.15 -15.83 -5.46
CA GLU A 114 10.75 -14.76 -4.67
C GLU A 114 11.91 -14.19 -5.51
N SER A 115 11.78 -13.07 -6.20
CA SER A 115 11.89 -11.73 -5.63
C SER A 115 11.90 -10.74 -6.80
N ALA A 116 10.79 -10.03 -7.05
CA ALA A 116 10.77 -8.93 -8.02
C ALA A 116 9.99 -7.74 -7.43
N PRO A 117 10.50 -6.49 -7.59
CA PRO A 117 9.82 -5.28 -7.15
C PRO A 117 8.37 -5.22 -7.67
N PRO A 118 7.40 -4.70 -6.89
CA PRO A 118 6.00 -4.67 -7.28
C PRO A 118 5.73 -3.92 -8.60
N GLU A 119 6.60 -2.97 -8.98
CA GLU A 119 6.48 -2.21 -10.22
C GLU A 119 6.71 -3.08 -11.47
N GLN A 120 7.74 -3.93 -11.46
CA GLN A 120 8.00 -4.85 -12.58
C GLN A 120 6.87 -5.87 -12.79
N ARG A 121 6.14 -6.21 -11.72
CA ARG A 121 4.97 -7.10 -11.81
C ARG A 121 3.77 -6.42 -12.47
N LEU A 122 3.60 -5.12 -12.26
CA LEU A 122 2.54 -4.33 -12.88
C LEU A 122 2.83 -4.10 -14.35
N ASP A 123 4.08 -3.81 -14.70
CA ASP A 123 4.52 -3.62 -16.09
C ASP A 123 4.39 -4.92 -16.90
N ASP A 124 4.80 -6.07 -16.35
CA ASP A 124 4.62 -7.37 -16.99
C ASP A 124 3.14 -7.75 -17.15
N ALA A 125 2.31 -7.43 -16.14
CA ALA A 125 0.87 -7.67 -16.21
C ALA A 125 0.19 -6.80 -17.27
N LEU A 126 0.58 -5.53 -17.39
CA LEU A 126 0.10 -4.60 -18.42
C LEU A 126 0.57 -4.99 -19.81
N ALA A 127 1.82 -5.43 -19.96
CA ALA A 127 2.36 -5.92 -21.23
C ALA A 127 1.59 -7.15 -21.72
N ARG A 128 1.26 -8.08 -20.83
CA ARG A 128 0.46 -9.27 -21.16
C ARG A 128 -0.97 -8.93 -21.55
N ALA A 129 -1.61 -8.00 -20.83
CA ALA A 129 -2.96 -7.55 -21.17
C ALA A 129 -3.03 -6.85 -22.55
N ARG A 130 -1.94 -6.20 -22.97
CA ARG A 130 -1.86 -5.50 -24.27
C ARG A 130 -1.65 -6.44 -25.45
N LEU A 131 -0.98 -7.57 -25.24
CA LEU A 131 -0.79 -8.61 -26.26
C LEU A 131 -2.08 -9.41 -26.50
N ASP A 132 -2.91 -9.57 -25.46
CA ASP A 132 -4.19 -10.28 -25.54
C ASP A 132 -5.29 -9.46 -26.26
N GLN A 133 -5.24 -8.12 -26.18
CA GLN A 133 -6.18 -7.24 -26.89
C GLN A 133 -5.88 -7.03 -28.38
N GLY A 134 -4.74 -7.52 -28.88
CA GLY A 134 -4.31 -7.33 -30.28
C GLY A 134 -4.62 -8.51 -31.21
N ALA A 135 -5.29 -9.55 -30.72
CA ALA A 135 -5.41 -10.82 -31.45
C ALA A 135 -6.84 -11.15 -31.95
N ASP A 136 -7.77 -10.18 -31.97
CA ASP A 136 -9.15 -10.42 -32.42
C ASP A 136 -9.67 -9.44 -33.50
N GLU A 137 -8.83 -9.07 -34.47
CA GLU A 137 -9.33 -8.67 -35.80
C GLU A 137 -8.55 -9.41 -36.89
N GLY A 138 -9.04 -10.61 -37.21
CA GLY A 138 -8.68 -11.37 -38.40
C GLY A 138 -9.25 -10.77 -39.71
N PRO A 139 -8.93 -11.37 -40.86
CA PRO A 139 -8.68 -10.68 -42.13
C PRO A 139 -9.93 -10.33 -42.95
N GLU A 140 -9.74 -9.39 -43.88
CA GLU A 140 -10.70 -8.92 -44.90
C GLU A 140 -11.53 -10.01 -45.58
N PRO A 141 -12.70 -9.62 -46.12
CA PRO A 141 -12.83 -9.75 -47.57
C PRO A 141 -13.30 -8.46 -48.25
N SER A 142 -12.43 -7.96 -49.14
CA SER A 142 -12.72 -7.04 -50.22
C SER A 142 -13.93 -7.53 -51.05
N VAL A 143 -15.05 -6.82 -50.97
CA VAL A 143 -16.12 -6.86 -51.97
C VAL A 143 -16.65 -5.44 -52.26
N ALA A 144 -16.44 -5.03 -53.51
CA ALA A 144 -17.32 -4.22 -54.36
C ALA A 144 -17.88 -2.88 -53.85
N ASP A 145 -17.43 -1.78 -54.45
CA ASP A 145 -18.26 -0.80 -55.20
C ASP A 145 -17.29 0.08 -56.00
N LYS A 146 -17.27 0.07 -57.35
CA LYS A 146 -18.17 0.74 -58.28
C LYS A 146 -18.24 2.27 -58.09
N ASP A 147 -18.17 2.95 -59.23
CA ASP A 147 -18.36 4.39 -59.45
C ASP A 147 -17.19 5.34 -59.15
N ALA A 148 -16.31 5.49 -60.16
CA ALA A 148 -15.84 6.80 -60.62
C ALA A 148 -15.03 6.69 -61.93
N SER A 149 -15.68 6.71 -63.09
CA SER A 149 -15.16 7.43 -64.26
C SER A 149 -16.23 7.56 -65.35
N SER A 150 -16.75 8.77 -65.51
CA SER A 150 -17.40 9.23 -66.74
C SER A 150 -16.95 10.66 -66.98
N ARG A 151 -15.79 10.79 -67.61
CA ARG A 151 -15.50 11.80 -68.63
C ARG A 151 -14.22 11.46 -69.38
#